data_AF-A0A6B8MBE6-F1
#
_entry.id   AF-A0A6B8MBE6-F1
#
_cell.length_a   1.000
_cell.length_b   1.000
_cell.length_c   1.000
_cell.angle_alpha   90.00
_cell.angle_beta   90.00
_cell.angle_gamma   90.00
#
_symmetry.space_group_name_H-M   'P 1'
#
loop_
_entity.id
_entity.type
_entity.pdbx_description
1 polymer ?
#
loop_
_entity_poly.entity_id
_entity_poly.type
_entity_poly.pdbx_seq_one_letter_code
_entity_poly.pdbx_strand_id
1 'polypeptide(L)'
;MQEVKKANRGFASMSPEKQREIARKGGKSVPNEKRSFSQNPELASRAGRKGGQSVDPSKRSFARNHALASEAGRKGGHASHGHRDPTA
;
A
#
# COMPACT_ATOMS: atom_id res chain seq x y z
N MET A 1 -12.40 -42.64 -17.42
CA MET A 1 -12.70 -41.31 -16.85
C MET A 1 -11.38 -40.55 -16.79
N GLN A 2 -11.18 -39.53 -17.64
CA GLN A 2 -9.93 -38.76 -17.63
C GLN A 2 -9.93 -37.78 -16.44
N GLU A 3 -8.89 -37.85 -15.63
CA GLU A 3 -8.71 -37.03 -14.43
C GLU A 3 -8.38 -35.58 -14.84
N VAL A 4 -9.33 -34.66 -14.65
CA VAL A 4 -9.13 -33.23 -14.98
C VAL A 4 -8.27 -32.60 -13.88
N LYS A 5 -6.96 -32.53 -14.11
CA LYS A 5 -6.02 -31.79 -13.25
C LYS A 5 -6.47 -30.33 -13.14
N LYS A 6 -6.86 -29.91 -11.93
CA LYS A 6 -7.29 -28.53 -11.65
C LYS A 6 -6.12 -27.59 -11.93
N ALA A 7 -6.23 -26.76 -12.98
CA ALA A 7 -5.21 -25.76 -13.27
C ALA A 7 -5.08 -24.78 -12.09
N ASN A 8 -3.85 -24.35 -11.78
CA ASN A 8 -3.59 -23.32 -10.78
C ASN A 8 -4.21 -22.00 -11.25
N ARG A 9 -5.36 -21.63 -10.69
CA ARG A 9 -6.10 -20.40 -10.97
C ARG A 9 -5.86 -19.36 -9.88
N GLY A 10 -6.23 -18.11 -10.14
CA GLY A 10 -6.19 -17.03 -9.15
C GLY A 10 -4.93 -16.17 -9.20
N PHE A 11 -4.95 -15.08 -8.44
CA PHE A 11 -3.93 -14.03 -8.45
C PHE A 11 -2.54 -14.54 -8.07
N ALA A 12 -2.46 -15.38 -7.02
CA ALA A 12 -1.20 -15.96 -6.54
C ALA A 12 -0.54 -16.92 -7.55
N SER A 13 -1.34 -17.49 -8.48
CA SER A 13 -0.86 -18.42 -9.50
C SER A 13 -0.33 -17.72 -10.76
N MET A 14 -0.46 -16.39 -10.86
CA MET A 14 0.04 -15.58 -11.99
C MET A 14 1.53 -15.27 -11.85
N SER A 15 2.18 -14.87 -12.94
CA SER A 15 3.58 -14.40 -12.88
C SER A 15 3.72 -13.15 -11.99
N PRO A 16 4.88 -12.95 -11.32
CA PRO A 16 5.11 -11.79 -10.47
C PRO A 16 4.92 -10.44 -11.18
N GLU A 17 5.28 -10.35 -12.46
CA GLU A 17 5.07 -9.14 -13.26
C GLU A 17 3.58 -8.83 -13.44
N LYS A 18 2.79 -9.85 -13.80
CA LYS A 18 1.34 -9.70 -13.99
C LYS A 18 0.62 -9.35 -12.69
N GLN A 19 1.05 -9.94 -11.57
CA GLN A 19 0.55 -9.57 -10.24
C GLN A 19 0.83 -8.10 -9.92
N ARG A 20 2.06 -7.63 -10.14
CA ARG A 20 2.44 -6.23 -9.92
C ARG A 20 1.66 -5.28 -10.83
N GLU A 21 1.44 -5.65 -12.08
CA GLU A 21 0.67 -4.83 -13.02
C GLU A 21 -0.79 -4.69 -12.58
N ILE A 22 -1.43 -5.79 -12.19
CA ILE A 22 -2.80 -5.80 -11.68
C ILE A 22 -2.90 -5.01 -10.36
N ALA A 23 -1.98 -5.22 -9.41
CA ALA A 23 -1.94 -4.46 -8.16
C ALA A 23 -1.76 -2.95 -8.41
N ARG A 24 -0.89 -2.58 -9.37
CA ARG A 24 -0.69 -1.19 -9.78
C ARG A 24 -1.94 -0.60 -10.43
N LYS A 25 -2.66 -1.36 -11.27
CA LYS A 25 -3.94 -0.95 -11.88
C LYS A 25 -5.01 -0.71 -10.82
N GLY A 26 -5.09 -1.56 -9.80
CA GLY A 26 -6.02 -1.38 -8.68
C GLY A 26 -5.80 -0.09 -7.89
N GLY A 27 -4.54 0.32 -7.67
CA GLY A 27 -4.25 1.61 -7.02
C GLY A 27 -4.44 2.83 -7.93
N LYS A 28 -4.24 2.67 -9.24
CA LYS A 28 -4.41 3.74 -10.24
C LYS A 28 -5.85 3.96 -10.69
N SER A 29 -6.76 3.00 -10.46
CA SER A 29 -8.16 3.09 -10.90
C SER A 29 -8.93 4.23 -10.21
N VAL A 30 -8.49 4.64 -9.02
CA VAL A 30 -9.06 5.78 -8.30
C VAL A 30 -8.17 7.00 -8.51
N PRO A 31 -8.69 8.09 -9.14
CA PRO A 31 -8.01 9.38 -9.22
C PRO A 31 -7.58 9.86 -7.85
N ASN A 32 -6.48 10.61 -7.76
CA ASN A 32 -5.90 11.00 -6.47
C ASN A 32 -6.92 11.75 -5.59
N GLU A 33 -7.73 12.59 -6.23
CA GLU A 33 -8.77 13.43 -5.63
C GLU A 33 -9.92 12.60 -5.03
N LYS A 34 -10.12 11.36 -5.51
CA LYS A 34 -11.17 10.44 -5.05
C LYS A 34 -10.65 9.32 -4.17
N ARG A 35 -9.35 9.29 -3.85
CA ARG A 35 -8.78 8.28 -2.95
C ARG A 35 -9.13 8.60 -1.50
N SER A 36 -9.81 7.68 -0.83
CA SER A 36 -10.26 7.86 0.57
C SER A 36 -9.12 8.22 1.54
N PHE A 37 -7.92 7.65 1.33
CA PHE A 37 -6.75 7.96 2.15
C PHE A 37 -6.10 9.32 1.83
N SER A 38 -6.24 9.83 0.61
CA SER A 38 -5.76 11.18 0.26
C SER A 38 -6.70 12.27 0.80
N GLN A 39 -8.01 12.00 0.80
CA GLN A 39 -9.02 12.93 1.29
C GLN A 39 -9.07 13.02 2.82
N ASN A 40 -8.81 11.92 3.51
CA ASN A 40 -8.88 11.87 4.97
C ASN A 40 -7.56 11.32 5.57
N PRO A 41 -6.63 12.21 5.94
CA PRO A 41 -5.36 11.84 6.56
C PRO A 41 -5.53 11.06 7.87
N GLU A 42 -6.57 11.36 8.64
CA GLU A 42 -6.86 10.67 9.90
C GLU A 42 -7.29 9.22 9.65
N LEU A 43 -8.12 8.97 8.62
CA LEU A 43 -8.47 7.62 8.19
C LEU A 43 -7.22 6.82 7.79
N ALA A 44 -6.32 7.43 7.01
CA ALA A 44 -5.07 6.79 6.60
C ALA A 44 -4.17 6.46 7.81
N SER A 45 -4.04 7.40 8.74
CA SER A 45 -3.29 7.23 9.99
C SER A 45 -3.87 6.11 10.86
N ARG A 46 -5.20 6.09 11.07
CA ARG A 46 -5.89 5.04 11.85
C ARG A 46 -5.78 3.67 11.20
N ALA A 47 -5.94 3.59 9.88
CA ALA A 47 -5.79 2.33 9.14
C ALA A 47 -4.35 1.79 9.23
N GLY A 48 -3.35 2.66 9.06
CA GLY A 48 -1.94 2.30 9.23
C GLY A 48 -1.63 1.83 10.65
N ARG A 49 -2.11 2.56 11.67
CA ARG A 49 -1.96 2.17 13.08
C ARG A 49 -2.58 0.80 13.35
N LYS A 50 -3.81 0.57 12.89
CA LYS A 50 -4.51 -0.72 13.06
C LYS A 50 -3.77 -1.86 12.37
N GLY A 51 -3.24 -1.65 11.16
CA GLY A 51 -2.43 -2.66 10.47
C GLY A 51 -1.12 -3.00 11.19
N GLY A 52 -0.52 -2.02 11.87
CA GLY A 52 0.70 -2.22 12.67
C GLY A 52 0.45 -2.82 14.06
N GLN A 53 -0.79 -2.81 14.57
CA GLN A 53 -1.12 -3.34 15.90
C GLN A 53 -0.93 -4.84 16.01
N SER A 54 -1.15 -5.60 14.93
CA SER A 54 -0.94 -7.06 14.90
C SER A 54 0.54 -7.47 15.00
N VAL A 55 1.46 -6.52 14.87
CA VAL A 55 2.90 -6.75 15.03
C VAL A 55 3.29 -6.43 16.46
N ASP A 56 3.98 -7.37 17.10
CA ASP A 56 4.58 -7.21 18.42
C ASP A 56 5.41 -5.91 18.48
N PRO A 57 5.22 -5.04 19.48
CA PRO A 57 5.93 -3.76 19.57
C PRO A 57 7.46 -3.87 19.43
N SER A 58 8.06 -4.92 19.98
CA SER A 58 9.51 -5.17 19.92
C SER A 58 9.99 -5.62 18.54
N LYS A 59 9.08 -6.18 17.72
CA LYS A 59 9.36 -6.66 16.37
C LYS A 59 8.89 -5.70 15.27
N ARG A 60 8.29 -4.56 15.61
CA ARG A 60 7.88 -3.55 14.62
C ARG A 60 9.12 -3.01 13.91
N SER A 61 9.11 -3.06 12.57
CA SER A 61 10.20 -2.52 11.75
C SER A 61 10.51 -1.06 12.08
N PHE A 62 9.49 -0.29 12.42
CA PHE A 62 9.62 1.12 12.82
C PHE A 62 10.25 1.32 14.20
N ALA A 63 10.11 0.36 15.13
CA ALA A 63 10.74 0.41 16.44
C ALA A 63 12.21 -0.05 16.39
N ARG A 64 12.53 -0.99 15.48
CA ARG A 64 13.89 -1.53 15.34
C ARG A 64 14.82 -0.67 14.49
N ASN A 65 14.29 0.09 13.53
CA ASN A 65 15.08 0.95 12.67
C ASN A 65 14.39 2.30 12.47
N HIS A 66 14.83 3.29 13.24
CA HIS A 66 14.29 4.64 13.20
C HIS A 66 14.57 5.33 11.85
N ALA A 67 15.72 5.08 11.22
CA ALA A 67 16.05 5.66 9.92
C ALA A 67 15.08 5.18 8.83
N LEU A 68 14.77 3.87 8.82
CA LEU A 68 13.76 3.29 7.92
C LEU A 68 12.37 3.89 8.17
N ALA A 69 12.01 4.13 9.44
CA ALA A 69 10.75 4.77 9.80
C ALA A 69 10.65 6.20 9.28
N SER A 70 11.71 7.00 9.50
CA SER A 70 11.80 8.37 9.00
C SER A 70 11.76 8.42 7.48
N GLU A 71 12.45 7.51 6.78
CA GLU A 71 12.43 7.45 5.32
C GLU A 71 11.05 7.08 4.77
N ALA A 72 10.40 6.07 5.36
CA ALA A 72 9.04 5.68 4.99
C ALA A 72 8.05 6.82 5.24
N GLY A 73 8.16 7.50 6.38
CA GLY A 73 7.34 8.68 6.70
C GLY A 73 7.55 9.83 5.72
N ARG A 74 8.81 10.16 5.41
CA ARG A 74 9.17 11.18 4.43
C ARG A 74 8.63 10.85 3.04
N LYS A 75 8.79 9.61 2.57
CA LYS A 75 8.25 9.15 1.28
C LYS A 75 6.73 9.23 1.23
N GLY A 76 6.05 8.84 2.30
CA GLY A 76 4.60 9.00 2.44
C GLY A 76 4.18 10.48 2.38
N GLY A 77 4.89 11.34 3.10
CA GLY A 77 4.68 12.79 3.09
C GLY A 77 4.85 13.41 1.70
N HIS A 78 5.91 13.05 0.97
CA HIS A 78 6.10 13.54 -0.40
C HIS A 78 4.98 13.11 -1.36
N ALA A 79 4.45 11.90 -1.21
CA ALA A 79 3.31 11.43 -2.00
C ALA A 79 2.03 12.25 -1.73
N SER A 80 1.88 12.79 -0.52
CA SER A 80 0.75 13.66 -0.14
C SER A 80 0.94 15.13 -0.55
N HIS A 81 2.19 15.59 -0.74
CA HIS A 81 2.51 17.02 -0.96
C HIS A 81 2.85 17.39 -2.41
N GLY A 82 2.81 16.44 -3.36
CA GLY A 82 3.13 16.70 -4.78
C GLY A 82 2.12 17.53 -5.57
N HIS A 83 1.05 18.04 -4.95
CA HIS A 83 0.01 18.90 -5.56
C HIS A 83 -0.25 20.15 -4.71
N ARG A 84 0.80 20.88 -4.31
CA ARG A 84 0.61 22.30 -3.96
C ARG A 84 1.13 23.10 -5.13
N ASP A 85 0.21 23.62 -5.95
CA ASP A 85 0.53 24.68 -6.89
C ASP A 85 1.14 25.84 -6.08
N PRO A 86 2.37 26.30 -6.38
CA PRO A 86 3.00 27.41 -5.65
C PRO A 86 2.40 28.78 -6.02
N THR A 87 1.23 28.81 -6.67
CA THR A 87 0.52 30.01 -7.11
C THR A 87 -0.98 29.86 -6.84
N ALA A 88 -1.39 30.11 -5.60
CA ALA A 88 -2.77 30.40 -5.21
C ALA A 88 -2.76 31.39 -4.06
#